data_AF-A0A915CV41-F1
#
_entry.id   AF-A0A915CV41-F1
#
_cell.length_a   1.000
_cell.length_b   1.000
_cell.length_c   1.000
_cell.angle_alpha   90.00
_cell.angle_beta   90.00
_cell.angle_gamma   90.00
#
_symmetry.space_group_name_H-M   'P 1'
#
loop_
_entity.id
_entity.type
_entity.pdbx_description
1 polymer ?
#
loop_
_entity_poly.entity_id
_entity_poly.type
_entity_poly.pdbx_seq_one_letter_code
_entity_poly.pdbx_strand_id
1 'polypeptide(L)'
;MHMLSFYLDLAKRRAYERLYMFQSKAKPVNHEYEERKEILHGYIGAQDMAIVQTLLEVCDGDVDKTPELLEIQKIACLQIHRMFISDSSSLLPKLVHYNTYPLRLIPVMVKGVPSAHVVINFIGDIMASANIRRRVFGVHLMAELVQQYKIPMAFAGVELISDVLDTLLSCTASDEILLLIHHIVPALGQFISVSPFHASSFLQILERVRQVSLARRAFYSSSIAARRSLESRLTDLINSTMERCKRKPAIDVKEHDKPEENPKVKLFKLNEDRNRRGVKRAKLSGKTR
;
A
#
# COMPACT_ATOMS: atom_id res chain seq x y z
N MET A 1 -19.47 -17.65 0.03
CA MET A 1 -18.12 -17.85 0.61
C MET A 1 -17.98 -19.16 1.39
N HIS A 2 -18.91 -19.57 2.27
CA HIS A 2 -18.77 -20.81 3.06
C HIS A 2 -18.54 -22.08 2.22
N MET A 3 -19.28 -22.28 1.13
CA MET A 3 -19.07 -23.43 0.23
C MET A 3 -17.67 -23.43 -0.40
N LEU A 4 -17.16 -22.26 -0.78
CA LEU A 4 -15.80 -22.12 -1.35
C LEU A 4 -14.75 -22.54 -0.31
N SER A 5 -14.85 -22.06 0.94
CA SER A 5 -13.94 -22.46 2.02
C SER A 5 -14.01 -23.96 2.30
N PHE A 6 -15.22 -24.53 2.33
CA PHE A 6 -15.42 -25.97 2.51
C PHE A 6 -14.74 -26.79 1.40
N TYR A 7 -14.96 -26.44 0.13
CA TYR A 7 -14.36 -27.17 -0.98
C TYR A 7 -12.84 -26.97 -1.05
N LEU A 8 -12.33 -25.81 -0.64
CA LEU A 8 -10.90 -25.56 -0.52
C LEU A 8 -10.26 -26.47 0.52
N ASP A 9 -10.82 -26.52 1.73
CA ASP A 9 -10.30 -27.36 2.80
C ASP A 9 -10.37 -28.84 2.42
N LEU A 10 -11.46 -29.27 1.78
CA LEU A 10 -11.62 -30.62 1.29
C LEU A 10 -10.59 -30.97 0.20
N ALA A 11 -10.36 -30.05 -0.75
CA ALA A 11 -9.38 -30.24 -1.81
C ALA A 11 -7.96 -30.36 -1.23
N LYS A 12 -7.58 -29.49 -0.29
CA LYS A 12 -6.29 -29.54 0.40
C LYS A 12 -6.12 -30.84 1.17
N ARG A 13 -7.10 -31.21 2.01
CA ARG A 13 -7.07 -32.48 2.77
C ARG A 13 -6.90 -33.69 1.86
N ARG A 14 -7.69 -33.78 0.79
CA ARG A 14 -7.60 -34.88 -0.17
C ARG A 14 -6.25 -34.94 -0.89
N ALA A 15 -5.66 -33.79 -1.18
CA ALA A 15 -4.36 -33.72 -1.82
C ALA A 15 -3.23 -34.18 -0.88
N TYR A 16 -3.26 -33.76 0.40
CA TYR A 16 -2.35 -34.25 1.43
C TYR A 16 -2.54 -35.75 1.70
N GLU A 17 -3.78 -36.24 1.81
CA GLU A 17 -4.07 -37.68 1.97
C GLU A 17 -3.48 -38.51 0.84
N ARG A 18 -3.56 -38.04 -0.41
CA ARG A 18 -2.91 -38.72 -1.55
C ARG A 18 -1.39 -38.76 -1.41
N LEU A 19 -0.76 -37.70 -0.92
CA LEU A 19 0.68 -37.66 -0.66
C LEU A 19 1.08 -38.66 0.44
N TYR A 20 0.34 -38.70 1.56
CA TYR A 20 0.57 -39.67 2.64
C TYR A 20 0.38 -41.12 2.17
N MET A 21 -0.65 -41.39 1.37
CA MET A 21 -0.89 -42.72 0.81
C MET A 21 0.19 -43.15 -0.19
N PHE A 22 0.77 -42.20 -0.92
CA PHE A 22 1.94 -42.48 -1.76
C PHE A 22 3.15 -42.87 -0.91
N GLN A 23 3.43 -42.13 0.17
CA GLN A 23 4.51 -42.44 1.09
C GLN A 23 4.37 -43.84 1.71
N SER A 24 3.16 -44.21 2.15
CA SER A 24 2.93 -45.49 2.82
C SER A 24 2.98 -46.70 1.89
N LYS A 25 2.47 -46.56 0.65
CA LYS A 25 2.35 -47.69 -0.29
C LYS A 25 3.58 -47.89 -1.18
N ALA A 26 4.23 -46.82 -1.63
CA ALA A 26 5.27 -46.92 -2.64
C ALA A 26 6.69 -47.04 -2.07
N LYS A 27 6.89 -46.83 -0.74
CA LYS A 27 8.21 -46.65 -0.11
C LYS A 27 9.19 -45.90 -1.03
N PRO A 28 8.78 -44.71 -1.54
CA PRO A 28 9.54 -43.99 -2.54
C PRO A 28 10.91 -43.62 -1.99
N VAL A 29 11.89 -43.45 -2.88
CA VAL A 29 13.17 -42.82 -2.50
C VAL A 29 12.85 -41.44 -1.91
N ASN A 30 13.48 -41.06 -0.79
CA ASN A 30 13.18 -39.80 -0.08
C ASN A 30 13.13 -38.58 -1.01
N HIS A 31 13.96 -38.57 -2.07
CA HIS A 31 13.97 -37.52 -3.07
C HIS A 31 12.64 -37.39 -3.84
N GLU A 32 12.05 -38.49 -4.32
CA GLU A 32 10.77 -38.47 -5.06
C GLU A 32 9.60 -38.02 -4.18
N TYR A 33 9.65 -38.34 -2.88
CA TYR A 33 8.65 -37.89 -1.93
C TYR A 33 8.71 -36.39 -1.70
N GLU A 34 9.91 -35.83 -1.49
CA GLU A 34 10.08 -34.38 -1.31
C GLU A 34 9.74 -33.62 -2.59
N GLU A 35 10.13 -34.10 -3.78
CA GLU A 35 9.73 -33.48 -5.05
C GLU A 35 8.20 -33.39 -5.19
N ARG A 36 7.48 -34.50 -4.91
CA ARG A 36 6.01 -34.49 -4.95
C ARG A 36 5.39 -33.56 -3.92
N LYS A 37 6.00 -33.43 -2.75
CA LYS A 37 5.55 -32.52 -1.69
C LYS A 37 5.77 -31.07 -2.09
N GLU A 38 6.88 -30.74 -2.73
CA GLU A 38 7.14 -29.41 -3.30
C GLU A 38 6.13 -29.07 -4.41
N ILE A 39 5.86 -30.01 -5.33
CA ILE A 39 4.84 -29.85 -6.37
C ILE A 39 3.46 -29.61 -5.74
N LEU A 40 3.11 -30.37 -4.69
CA LEU A 40 1.84 -30.21 -3.98
C LEU A 40 1.73 -28.81 -3.34
N HIS A 41 2.79 -28.34 -2.68
CA HIS A 41 2.82 -26.99 -2.11
C HIS A 41 2.65 -25.92 -3.19
N GLY A 42 3.34 -26.05 -4.33
CA GLY A 42 3.18 -25.15 -5.47
C GLY A 42 1.75 -25.15 -6.03
N TYR A 43 1.14 -26.33 -6.16
CA TYR A 43 -0.23 -26.49 -6.61
C TYR A 43 -1.24 -25.82 -5.68
N ILE A 44 -1.12 -26.04 -4.36
CA ILE A 44 -2.01 -25.43 -3.36
C ILE A 44 -1.87 -23.90 -3.40
N GLY A 45 -0.63 -23.39 -3.47
CA GLY A 45 -0.38 -21.96 -3.58
C GLY A 45 -0.98 -21.35 -4.85
N ALA A 46 -0.86 -22.04 -5.99
CA ALA A 46 -1.47 -21.60 -7.25
C ALA A 46 -3.00 -21.60 -7.20
N GLN A 47 -3.60 -22.60 -6.54
CA GLN A 47 -5.05 -22.67 -6.35
C GLN A 47 -5.56 -21.51 -5.48
N ASP A 48 -4.93 -21.28 -4.32
CA ASP A 48 -5.31 -20.18 -3.42
C ASP A 48 -5.16 -18.82 -4.11
N MET A 49 -4.09 -18.63 -4.89
CA MET A 49 -3.86 -17.43 -5.68
C MET A 49 -4.96 -17.24 -6.74
N ALA A 50 -5.30 -18.27 -7.51
CA ALA A 50 -6.34 -18.20 -8.54
C ALA A 50 -7.70 -17.80 -7.95
N ILE A 51 -8.00 -18.28 -6.74
CA ILE A 51 -9.22 -17.92 -6.04
C ILE A 51 -9.22 -16.45 -5.61
N VAL A 52 -8.11 -15.96 -5.05
CA VAL A 52 -7.99 -14.53 -4.70
C VAL A 52 -8.14 -13.66 -5.95
N GLN A 53 -7.53 -14.04 -7.08
CA GLN A 53 -7.68 -13.31 -8.34
C GLN A 53 -9.13 -13.31 -8.83
N THR A 54 -9.80 -14.47 -8.79
CA THR A 54 -11.22 -14.57 -9.16
C THR A 54 -12.11 -13.70 -8.26
N LEU A 55 -11.83 -13.66 -6.95
CA LEU A 55 -12.55 -12.81 -6.01
C LEU A 55 -12.32 -11.32 -6.31
N LEU A 56 -11.12 -10.93 -6.71
CA LEU A 56 -10.81 -9.57 -7.15
C LEU A 56 -11.50 -9.20 -8.46
N GLU A 57 -11.58 -10.12 -9.42
CA GLU A 57 -12.33 -9.92 -10.67
C GLU A 57 -13.83 -9.73 -10.40
N VAL A 58 -14.40 -10.46 -9.45
CA VAL A 58 -15.81 -10.26 -9.03
C VAL A 58 -16.02 -8.89 -8.37
N CYS A 59 -14.97 -8.30 -7.78
CA CYS A 59 -15.03 -6.95 -7.22
C CYS A 59 -14.93 -5.85 -8.29
N ASP A 60 -14.65 -6.21 -9.54
CA ASP A 60 -14.44 -5.27 -10.64
C ASP A 60 -15.77 -4.79 -11.23
N GLY A 61 -16.11 -3.54 -10.95
CA GLY A 61 -17.35 -2.93 -11.40
C GLY A 61 -17.54 -1.51 -10.86
N ASP A 62 -18.63 -0.88 -11.28
CA ASP A 62 -18.98 0.48 -10.91
C ASP A 62 -20.03 0.47 -9.81
N VAL A 63 -19.62 0.84 -8.59
CA VAL A 63 -20.48 0.83 -7.40
C VAL A 63 -21.66 1.80 -7.56
N ASP A 64 -21.50 2.88 -8.33
CA ASP A 64 -22.55 3.87 -8.56
C ASP A 64 -23.70 3.29 -9.40
N LYS A 65 -23.43 2.26 -10.20
CA LYS A 65 -24.43 1.58 -11.06
C LYS A 65 -25.04 0.36 -10.39
N THR A 66 -24.28 -0.34 -9.56
CA THR A 66 -24.70 -1.57 -8.89
C THR A 66 -24.37 -1.48 -7.41
N PRO A 67 -25.30 -1.00 -6.56
CA PRO A 67 -25.03 -0.81 -5.13
C PRO A 67 -24.79 -2.14 -4.40
N GLU A 68 -25.31 -3.27 -4.89
CA GLU A 68 -25.02 -4.59 -4.32
C GLU A 68 -23.53 -4.96 -4.42
N LEU A 69 -22.80 -4.36 -5.37
CA LEU A 69 -21.36 -4.58 -5.53
C LEU A 69 -20.58 -4.22 -4.26
N LEU A 70 -21.02 -3.22 -3.50
CA LEU A 70 -20.35 -2.82 -2.27
C LEU A 70 -20.44 -3.92 -1.20
N GLU A 71 -21.56 -4.63 -1.13
CA GLU A 71 -21.72 -5.76 -0.23
C GLU A 71 -20.89 -6.96 -0.71
N ILE A 72 -20.89 -7.24 -2.01
CA ILE A 72 -20.08 -8.29 -2.63
C ILE A 72 -18.58 -8.03 -2.36
N GLN A 73 -18.12 -6.79 -2.55
CA GLN A 73 -16.75 -6.38 -2.27
C GLN A 73 -16.38 -6.60 -0.79
N LYS A 74 -17.25 -6.20 0.15
CA LYS A 74 -17.02 -6.45 1.58
C LYS A 74 -16.85 -7.95 1.88
N ILE A 75 -17.73 -8.79 1.33
CA ILE A 75 -17.70 -10.24 1.55
C ILE A 75 -16.44 -10.85 0.92
N ALA A 76 -16.08 -10.44 -0.30
CA ALA A 76 -14.89 -10.91 -1.01
C ALA A 76 -13.61 -10.48 -0.29
N CYS A 77 -13.48 -9.21 0.09
CA CYS A 77 -12.35 -8.70 0.85
C CYS A 77 -12.21 -9.39 2.21
N LEU A 78 -13.30 -9.65 2.92
CA LEU A 78 -13.25 -10.41 4.18
C LEU A 78 -12.73 -11.83 3.95
N GLN A 79 -13.13 -12.47 2.85
CA GLN A 79 -12.63 -13.80 2.50
C GLN A 79 -11.13 -13.78 2.16
N ILE A 80 -10.69 -12.81 1.35
CA ILE A 80 -9.27 -12.64 1.01
C ILE A 80 -8.46 -12.37 2.28
N HIS A 81 -8.97 -11.53 3.19
CA HIS A 81 -8.34 -11.25 4.48
C HIS A 81 -8.12 -12.53 5.30
N ARG A 82 -9.14 -13.38 5.39
CA ARG A 82 -9.05 -14.68 6.08
C ARG A 82 -8.01 -15.60 5.44
N MET A 83 -7.98 -15.66 4.10
CA MET A 83 -6.98 -16.45 3.37
C MET A 83 -5.56 -15.94 3.64
N PHE A 84 -5.35 -14.63 3.69
CA PHE A 84 -4.04 -14.03 4.00
C PHE A 84 -3.59 -14.32 5.43
N ILE A 85 -4.51 -14.28 6.41
CA ILE A 85 -4.18 -14.60 7.81
C ILE A 85 -3.91 -16.09 8.00
N SER A 86 -4.63 -16.95 7.27
CA SER A 86 -4.48 -18.41 7.39
C SER A 86 -3.16 -18.92 6.84
N ASP A 87 -2.49 -18.14 5.99
CA ASP A 87 -1.18 -18.47 5.47
C ASP A 87 -0.07 -18.03 6.43
N SER A 88 0.39 -18.96 7.25
CA SER A 88 1.50 -18.77 8.19
C SER A 88 2.81 -18.34 7.51
N SER A 89 2.99 -18.62 6.22
CA SER A 89 4.21 -18.30 5.48
C SER A 89 4.20 -16.93 4.83
N SER A 90 3.05 -16.23 4.83
CA SER A 90 2.82 -14.96 4.10
C SER A 90 3.17 -15.00 2.61
N LEU A 91 3.25 -16.20 2.03
CA LEU A 91 3.57 -16.43 0.63
C LEU A 91 2.39 -16.07 -0.28
N LEU A 92 1.16 -16.34 0.14
CA LEU A 92 -0.05 -16.04 -0.61
C LEU A 92 -0.20 -14.54 -0.92
N PRO A 93 -0.13 -13.59 0.04
CA PRO A 93 -0.17 -12.18 -0.29
C PRO A 93 0.98 -11.79 -1.24
N LYS A 94 2.18 -12.36 -1.05
CA LYS A 94 3.32 -12.15 -1.95
C LYS A 94 3.00 -12.57 -3.37
N LEU A 95 2.50 -13.78 -3.57
CA LEU A 95 2.13 -14.30 -4.88
C LEU A 95 1.03 -13.45 -5.53
N VAL A 96 -0.02 -13.09 -4.80
CA VAL A 96 -1.14 -12.29 -5.33
C VAL A 96 -0.65 -10.93 -5.83
N HIS A 97 0.11 -10.20 -5.02
CA HIS A 97 0.60 -8.87 -5.41
C HIS A 97 1.71 -8.94 -6.47
N TYR A 98 2.52 -10.01 -6.50
CA TYR A 98 3.54 -10.21 -7.54
C TYR A 98 2.93 -10.55 -8.90
N ASN A 99 1.77 -11.22 -8.92
CA ASN A 99 0.99 -11.49 -10.14
C ASN A 99 0.18 -10.27 -10.60
N THR A 100 0.09 -9.22 -9.78
CA THR A 100 -0.63 -7.98 -10.06
C THR A 100 -2.13 -8.18 -10.29
N TYR A 101 -2.86 -7.06 -10.36
CA TYR A 101 -4.27 -6.98 -10.71
C TYR A 101 -4.55 -5.53 -11.17
N PRO A 102 -5.71 -5.23 -11.80
CA PRO A 102 -6.03 -3.89 -12.28
C PRO A 102 -5.83 -2.79 -11.22
N LEU A 103 -5.18 -1.68 -11.58
CA LEU A 103 -4.83 -0.60 -10.64
C LEU A 103 -6.04 -0.02 -9.90
N ARG A 104 -7.22 -0.01 -10.54
CA ARG A 104 -8.49 0.44 -9.94
C ARG A 104 -8.97 -0.42 -8.75
N LEU A 105 -8.50 -1.66 -8.64
CA LEU A 105 -8.81 -2.56 -7.54
C LEU A 105 -7.86 -2.42 -6.35
N ILE A 106 -6.74 -1.71 -6.52
CA ILE A 106 -5.79 -1.45 -5.42
C ILE A 106 -6.48 -0.79 -4.22
N PRO A 107 -7.28 0.29 -4.38
CA PRO A 107 -7.96 0.90 -3.24
C PRO A 107 -8.96 -0.04 -2.57
N VAL A 108 -9.65 -0.89 -3.34
CA VAL A 108 -10.60 -1.89 -2.83
C VAL A 108 -9.87 -2.91 -1.97
N MET A 109 -8.76 -3.45 -2.48
CA MET A 109 -7.93 -4.41 -1.76
C MET A 109 -7.32 -3.80 -0.49
N VAL A 110 -6.68 -2.64 -0.60
CA VAL A 110 -5.96 -2.01 0.53
C VAL A 110 -6.91 -1.59 1.66
N LYS A 111 -8.09 -1.05 1.32
CA LYS A 111 -9.09 -0.61 2.31
C LYS A 111 -9.94 -1.76 2.85
N GLY A 112 -10.24 -2.75 2.01
CA GLY A 112 -11.09 -3.88 2.37
C GLY A 112 -10.35 -5.02 3.08
N VAL A 113 -9.03 -5.14 2.91
CA VAL A 113 -8.21 -6.24 3.45
C VAL A 113 -7.18 -5.70 4.44
N PRO A 114 -7.45 -5.67 5.76
CA PRO A 114 -6.52 -5.14 6.76
C PRO A 114 -5.17 -5.85 6.82
N SER A 115 -5.11 -7.13 6.45
CA SER A 115 -3.86 -7.91 6.38
C SER A 115 -3.02 -7.60 5.13
N ALA A 116 -3.50 -6.77 4.20
CA ALA A 116 -2.76 -6.45 2.99
C ALA A 116 -1.46 -5.68 3.27
N HIS A 117 -1.32 -5.01 4.42
CA HIS A 117 -0.11 -4.26 4.80
C HIS A 117 1.18 -5.12 4.80
N VAL A 118 1.07 -6.44 4.92
CA VAL A 118 2.20 -7.37 4.86
C VAL A 118 3.00 -7.22 3.55
N VAL A 119 2.37 -6.73 2.47
CA VAL A 119 3.04 -6.46 1.18
C VAL A 119 4.19 -5.47 1.25
N ILE A 120 4.19 -4.59 2.25
CA ILE A 120 5.27 -3.61 2.44
C ILE A 120 6.62 -4.35 2.59
N ASN A 121 6.63 -5.53 3.23
CA ASN A 121 7.84 -6.29 3.49
C ASN A 121 8.52 -6.83 2.22
N PHE A 122 7.78 -6.96 1.12
CA PHE A 122 8.28 -7.50 -0.16
C PHE A 122 8.08 -6.54 -1.32
N ILE A 123 7.87 -5.24 -1.06
CA ILE A 123 7.77 -4.22 -2.10
C ILE A 123 9.07 -4.11 -2.91
N GLY A 124 10.22 -4.35 -2.27
CA GLY A 124 11.52 -4.42 -2.93
C GLY A 124 11.55 -5.48 -4.03
N ASP A 125 10.97 -6.66 -3.80
CA ASP A 125 10.91 -7.74 -4.80
C ASP A 125 10.06 -7.33 -6.02
N ILE A 126 8.96 -6.60 -5.77
CA ILE A 126 8.10 -6.08 -6.84
C ILE A 126 8.86 -5.04 -7.68
N MET A 127 9.59 -4.13 -7.02
CA MET A 127 10.37 -3.07 -7.66
C MET A 127 11.61 -3.61 -8.39
N ALA A 128 12.26 -4.64 -7.86
CA ALA A 128 13.41 -5.29 -8.47
C ALA A 128 13.07 -6.04 -9.78
N SER A 129 11.79 -6.32 -10.03
CA SER A 129 11.38 -7.00 -11.26
C SER A 129 11.78 -6.21 -12.52
N ALA A 130 12.16 -6.90 -13.59
CA ALA A 130 12.45 -6.26 -14.89
C ALA A 130 11.18 -5.78 -15.62
N ASN A 131 10.00 -6.15 -15.14
CA ASN A 131 8.73 -5.86 -15.80
C ASN A 131 8.19 -4.49 -15.37
N ILE A 132 8.13 -3.56 -16.33
CA ILE A 132 7.61 -2.20 -16.13
C ILE A 132 6.21 -2.20 -15.52
N ARG A 133 5.30 -3.06 -16.00
CA ARG A 133 3.91 -3.12 -15.48
C ARG A 133 3.89 -3.49 -13.99
N ARG A 134 4.77 -4.38 -13.56
CA ARG A 134 4.87 -4.78 -12.16
C ARG A 134 5.46 -3.65 -11.30
N ARG A 135 6.46 -2.91 -11.80
CA ARG A 135 6.95 -1.70 -11.13
C ARG A 135 5.86 -0.62 -11.01
N VAL A 136 5.13 -0.35 -12.10
CA VAL A 136 3.99 0.58 -12.08
C VAL A 136 2.97 0.17 -11.02
N PHE A 137 2.61 -1.12 -10.97
CA PHE A 137 1.72 -1.66 -9.95
C PHE A 137 2.28 -1.45 -8.53
N GLY A 138 3.56 -1.77 -8.29
CA GLY A 138 4.22 -1.59 -7.01
C GLY A 138 4.16 -0.14 -6.50
N VAL A 139 4.45 0.83 -7.37
CA VAL A 139 4.39 2.25 -6.99
C VAL A 139 2.96 2.69 -6.62
N HIS A 140 1.95 2.31 -7.40
CA HIS A 140 0.55 2.63 -7.08
C HIS A 140 0.06 1.93 -5.82
N LEU A 141 0.43 0.67 -5.64
CA LEU A 141 0.11 -0.10 -4.44
C LEU A 141 0.68 0.59 -3.20
N MET A 142 1.94 1.02 -3.27
CA MET A 142 2.59 1.69 -2.15
C MET A 142 1.99 3.07 -1.87
N ALA A 143 1.51 3.79 -2.89
CA ALA A 143 0.80 5.05 -2.71
C ALA A 143 -0.50 4.90 -1.89
N GLU A 144 -1.30 3.88 -2.18
CA GLU A 144 -2.50 3.58 -1.40
C GLU A 144 -2.16 3.06 0.01
N LEU A 145 -1.11 2.22 0.15
CA LEU A 145 -0.70 1.67 1.44
C LEU A 145 -0.18 2.73 2.41
N VAL A 146 0.66 3.66 1.94
CA VAL A 146 1.20 4.72 2.80
C VAL A 146 0.10 5.68 3.22
N GLN A 147 -0.88 5.93 2.34
CA GLN A 147 -2.06 6.73 2.66
C GLN A 147 -2.94 6.07 3.72
N GLN A 148 -3.12 4.74 3.64
CA GLN A 148 -3.98 3.98 4.54
C GLN A 148 -3.35 3.70 5.91
N TYR A 149 -2.12 3.18 5.95
CA TYR A 149 -1.53 2.63 7.18
C TYR A 149 -0.62 3.62 7.94
N LYS A 150 0.03 4.58 7.25
CA LYS A 150 0.90 5.61 7.85
C LYS A 150 1.88 5.08 8.93
N ILE A 151 2.41 3.87 8.73
CA ILE A 151 3.38 3.21 9.63
C ILE A 151 4.82 3.44 9.18
N PRO A 152 5.83 3.40 10.07
CA PRO A 152 7.24 3.59 9.71
C PRO A 152 7.73 2.70 8.56
N MET A 153 7.31 1.42 8.55
CA MET A 153 7.68 0.50 7.47
C MET A 153 7.14 0.93 6.10
N ALA A 154 5.96 1.55 6.05
CA ALA A 154 5.40 2.08 4.81
C ALA A 154 6.26 3.23 4.26
N PHE A 155 6.78 4.09 5.15
CA PHE A 155 7.68 5.17 4.75
C PHE A 155 9.05 4.66 4.30
N ALA A 156 9.60 3.63 4.94
CA ALA A 156 10.81 2.95 4.45
C ALA A 156 10.60 2.34 3.05
N GLY A 157 9.40 1.81 2.77
CA GLY A 157 9.03 1.37 1.42
C GLY A 157 8.97 2.50 0.39
N VAL A 158 8.54 3.71 0.80
CA VAL A 158 8.55 4.91 -0.05
C VAL A 158 9.97 5.40 -0.32
N GLU A 159 10.85 5.38 0.69
CA GLU A 159 12.28 5.67 0.54
C GLU A 159 12.94 4.73 -0.48
N LEU A 160 12.72 3.41 -0.33
CA LEU A 160 13.20 2.42 -1.29
C LEU A 160 12.73 2.70 -2.73
N ILE A 161 11.47 3.10 -2.92
CA ILE A 161 10.95 3.46 -4.25
C ILE A 161 11.71 4.68 -4.78
N SER A 162 11.97 5.69 -3.95
CA SER A 162 12.77 6.87 -4.34
C SER A 162 14.15 6.44 -4.83
N ASP A 163 14.85 5.62 -4.06
CA ASP A 163 16.22 5.16 -4.38
C ASP A 163 16.27 4.33 -5.66
N VAL A 164 15.31 3.42 -5.85
CA VAL A 164 15.20 2.62 -7.07
C VAL A 164 14.94 3.52 -8.27
N LEU A 165 14.03 4.50 -8.18
CA LEU A 165 13.73 5.41 -9.28
C LEU A 165 14.93 6.29 -9.62
N ASP A 166 15.65 6.82 -8.63
CA ASP A 166 16.82 7.66 -8.87
C ASP A 166 17.98 6.85 -9.49
N THR A 167 18.16 5.60 -9.05
CA THR A 167 19.13 4.67 -9.65
C THR A 167 18.78 4.39 -11.12
N LEU A 168 17.51 4.05 -11.41
CA LEU A 168 17.07 3.77 -12.78
C LEU A 168 17.28 4.96 -13.72
N LEU A 169 16.96 6.17 -13.25
CA LEU A 169 17.16 7.40 -14.01
C LEU A 169 18.63 7.77 -14.20
N SER A 170 19.52 7.32 -13.30
CA SER A 170 20.96 7.54 -13.37
C SER A 170 21.66 6.59 -14.32
N CYS A 171 21.20 5.36 -14.42
CA CYS A 171 21.79 4.39 -15.31
C CYS A 171 21.35 4.57 -16.77
N THR A 172 20.10 4.97 -17.02
CA THR A 172 19.52 4.90 -18.38
C THR A 172 18.38 5.92 -18.60
N ALA A 173 18.43 6.68 -19.69
CA ALA A 173 17.34 7.54 -20.16
C ALA A 173 16.56 6.89 -21.33
N SER A 174 16.09 5.65 -21.11
CA SER A 174 15.37 4.88 -22.13
C SER A 174 13.89 5.27 -22.24
N ASP A 175 13.26 4.91 -23.36
CA ASP A 175 11.80 5.06 -23.57
C ASP A 175 10.97 4.30 -22.53
N GLU A 176 11.46 3.14 -22.13
CA GLU A 176 10.86 2.31 -21.10
C GLU A 176 10.74 3.02 -19.75
N ILE A 177 11.79 3.77 -19.37
CA ILE A 177 11.79 4.52 -18.12
C ILE A 177 10.87 5.74 -18.23
N LEU A 178 10.84 6.44 -19.36
CA LEU A 178 9.87 7.52 -19.55
C LEU A 178 8.43 7.01 -19.51
N LEU A 179 8.17 5.83 -20.07
CA LEU A 179 6.85 5.18 -20.01
C LEU A 179 6.50 4.78 -18.58
N LEU A 180 7.45 4.20 -17.83
CA LEU A 180 7.30 3.91 -16.41
C LEU A 180 6.93 5.18 -15.64
N ILE A 181 7.75 6.24 -15.76
CA ILE A 181 7.52 7.50 -15.05
C ILE A 181 6.16 8.08 -15.43
N HIS A 182 5.81 8.13 -16.71
CA HIS A 182 4.51 8.60 -17.19
C HIS A 182 3.33 7.96 -16.47
N HIS A 183 3.41 6.64 -16.20
CA HIS A 183 2.34 5.93 -15.53
C HIS A 183 2.33 6.18 -14.02
N ILE A 184 3.48 6.40 -13.39
CA ILE A 184 3.57 6.56 -11.93
C ILE A 184 3.52 8.02 -11.44
N VAL A 185 3.62 9.03 -12.31
CA VAL A 185 3.57 10.47 -11.90
C VAL A 185 2.40 10.77 -10.94
N PRO A 186 1.16 10.27 -11.17
CA PRO A 186 0.05 10.51 -10.25
C PRO A 186 0.31 9.97 -8.84
N ALA A 187 0.89 8.76 -8.74
CA ALA A 187 1.26 8.13 -7.47
C ALA A 187 2.41 8.87 -6.76
N LEU A 188 3.39 9.38 -7.51
CA LEU A 188 4.46 10.23 -6.95
C LEU A 188 3.89 11.52 -6.34
N GLY A 189 2.87 12.11 -6.99
CA GLY A 189 2.13 13.25 -6.42
C GLY A 189 1.47 12.92 -5.08
N GLN A 190 0.95 11.69 -4.91
CA GLN A 190 0.41 11.24 -3.62
C GLN A 190 1.51 11.12 -2.56
N PHE A 191 2.66 10.53 -2.88
CA PHE A 191 3.80 10.44 -1.95
C PHE A 191 4.26 11.81 -1.45
N ILE A 192 4.40 12.79 -2.35
CA ILE A 192 4.76 14.17 -1.98
C ILE A 192 3.75 14.75 -0.98
N SER A 193 2.46 14.43 -1.13
CA SER A 193 1.42 14.95 -0.24
C SER A 193 1.30 14.21 1.09
N VAL A 194 1.62 12.91 1.14
CA VAL A 194 1.49 12.07 2.34
C VAL A 194 2.77 12.05 3.17
N SER A 195 3.94 12.18 2.53
CA SER A 195 5.24 12.14 3.19
C SER A 195 6.07 13.40 2.87
N PRO A 196 5.93 14.47 3.66
CA PRO A 196 6.71 15.70 3.48
C PRO A 196 8.22 15.47 3.54
N PHE A 197 8.68 14.48 4.30
CA PHE A 197 10.10 14.14 4.44
C PHE A 197 10.73 13.68 3.11
N HIS A 198 10.01 12.89 2.31
CA HIS A 198 10.50 12.39 1.02
C HIS A 198 10.12 13.28 -0.17
N ALA A 199 9.37 14.36 0.08
CA ALA A 199 8.84 15.23 -0.96
C ALA A 199 9.95 15.84 -1.84
N SER A 200 11.07 16.24 -1.23
CA SER A 200 12.21 16.81 -1.96
C SER A 200 12.78 15.82 -2.98
N SER A 201 12.96 14.55 -2.62
CA SER A 201 13.52 13.53 -3.49
C SER A 201 12.62 13.27 -4.70
N PHE A 202 11.31 13.12 -4.49
CA PHE A 202 10.36 12.95 -5.59
C PHE A 202 10.24 14.19 -6.48
N LEU A 203 10.30 15.40 -5.92
CA LEU A 203 10.30 16.63 -6.71
C LEU A 203 11.56 16.74 -7.58
N GLN A 204 12.73 16.37 -7.06
CA GLN A 204 13.98 16.33 -7.83
C GLN A 204 13.91 15.29 -8.97
N ILE A 205 13.37 14.10 -8.69
CA ILE A 205 13.12 13.06 -9.70
C ILE A 205 12.21 13.59 -10.81
N LEU A 206 11.08 14.20 -10.46
CA LEU A 206 10.13 14.76 -11.44
C LEU A 206 10.76 15.87 -12.28
N GLU A 207 11.50 16.78 -11.66
CA GLU A 207 12.20 17.87 -12.36
C GLU A 207 13.26 17.31 -13.32
N ARG A 208 14.06 16.34 -12.88
CA ARG A 208 15.06 15.67 -13.72
C ARG A 208 14.41 15.00 -14.93
N VAL A 209 13.32 14.26 -14.74
CA VAL A 209 12.60 13.61 -15.84
C VAL A 209 12.00 14.65 -16.79
N ARG A 210 11.50 15.77 -16.26
CA ARG A 210 10.99 16.88 -17.07
C ARG A 210 12.08 17.46 -17.97
N GLN A 211 13.29 17.68 -17.44
CA GLN A 211 14.43 18.18 -18.22
C GLN A 211 14.86 17.21 -19.31
N VAL A 212 14.96 15.91 -18.99
CA VAL A 212 15.25 14.86 -19.98
C VAL A 212 14.18 14.82 -21.07
N SER A 213 12.91 14.91 -20.70
CA SER A 213 11.78 14.91 -21.65
C SER A 213 11.85 16.13 -22.57
N LEU A 214 12.14 17.32 -22.04
CA LEU A 214 12.31 18.54 -22.84
C LEU A 214 13.49 18.46 -23.80
N ALA A 215 14.64 17.96 -23.34
CA ALA A 215 15.81 17.75 -24.20
C ALA A 215 15.49 16.76 -25.33
N ARG A 216 14.79 15.66 -25.01
CA ARG A 216 14.36 14.66 -26.00
C ARG A 216 13.36 15.21 -27.02
N ARG A 217 12.49 16.13 -26.61
CA ARG A 217 11.56 16.82 -27.53
C ARG A 217 12.27 17.66 -28.58
N ALA A 218 13.45 18.19 -28.28
CA ALA A 218 14.21 19.00 -29.22
C ALA A 218 14.74 18.20 -30.42
N PHE A 219 14.82 16.87 -30.33
CA PHE A 219 15.25 16.00 -31.43
C PHE A 219 14.18 15.77 -32.50
N TYR A 220 12.91 16.09 -32.25
CA TYR A 220 11.88 15.95 -33.26
C TYR A 220 12.02 17.05 -34.32
N SER A 221 12.23 16.64 -35.58
CA SER A 221 12.31 17.57 -36.72
C SER A 221 11.00 18.28 -37.03
N SER A 222 9.85 17.67 -36.69
CA SER A 222 8.51 18.23 -36.86
C SER A 222 7.91 18.68 -35.53
N SER A 223 7.44 19.91 -35.48
CA SER A 223 6.77 20.49 -34.31
C SER A 223 5.45 19.79 -33.97
N ILE A 224 4.77 19.19 -34.96
CA ILE A 224 3.54 18.41 -34.77
C ILE A 224 3.85 17.06 -34.13
N ALA A 225 4.92 16.39 -34.56
CA ALA A 225 5.40 15.15 -33.95
C ALA A 225 5.84 15.39 -32.50
N ALA A 226 6.59 16.48 -32.26
CA ALA A 226 7.04 16.89 -30.92
C ALA A 226 5.89 17.16 -29.93
N ARG A 227 4.72 17.63 -30.42
CA ARG A 227 3.54 17.88 -29.57
C ARG A 227 2.75 16.62 -29.24
N ARG A 228 2.76 15.62 -30.12
CA ARG A 228 2.05 14.34 -29.92
C ARG A 228 2.90 13.29 -29.20
N SER A 229 4.18 13.60 -28.96
CA SER A 229 5.13 12.66 -28.39
C SER A 229 4.86 12.35 -26.91
N LEU A 230 5.39 11.21 -26.45
CA LEU A 230 5.33 10.79 -25.06
C LEU A 230 5.90 11.87 -24.13
N GLU A 231 7.01 12.48 -24.54
CA GLU A 231 7.75 13.48 -23.76
C GLU A 231 6.94 14.77 -23.56
N SER A 232 6.14 15.20 -24.54
CA SER A 232 5.25 16.35 -24.36
C SER A 232 4.18 16.04 -23.33
N ARG A 233 3.49 14.90 -23.49
CA ARG A 233 2.45 14.44 -22.54
C ARG A 233 3.00 14.25 -21.14
N LEU A 234 4.22 13.71 -21.02
CA LEU A 234 4.91 13.54 -19.75
C LEU A 234 5.26 14.88 -19.11
N THR A 235 5.79 15.83 -19.88
CA THR A 235 6.08 17.19 -19.40
C THR A 235 4.83 17.86 -18.85
N ASP A 236 3.72 17.79 -19.60
CA ASP A 236 2.44 18.39 -19.21
C ASP A 236 1.88 17.73 -17.94
N LEU A 237 1.98 16.40 -17.85
CA LEU A 237 1.56 15.64 -16.67
C LEU A 237 2.38 15.98 -15.43
N ILE A 238 3.71 16.10 -15.56
CA ILE A 238 4.60 16.51 -14.46
C ILE A 238 4.24 17.91 -14.00
N ASN A 239 4.12 18.87 -14.90
CA ASN A 239 3.75 20.25 -14.58
C ASN A 239 2.41 20.31 -13.84
N SER A 240 1.38 19.60 -14.35
CA SER A 240 0.07 19.55 -13.69
C SER A 240 0.13 18.94 -12.28
N THR A 241 1.02 17.98 -12.05
CA THR A 241 1.18 17.31 -10.76
C THR A 241 1.94 18.20 -9.78
N MET A 242 3.03 18.84 -10.22
CA MET A 242 3.79 19.80 -9.41
C MET A 242 2.91 20.99 -9.00
N GLU A 243 2.10 21.53 -9.90
CA GLU A 243 1.16 22.62 -9.59
C GLU A 243 0.09 22.18 -8.59
N ARG A 244 -0.43 20.95 -8.71
CA ARG A 244 -1.35 20.39 -7.70
C ARG A 244 -0.70 20.24 -6.32
N CYS A 245 0.59 19.87 -6.27
CA CYS A 245 1.33 19.79 -5.01
C CYS A 245 1.55 21.19 -4.40
N LYS A 246 1.87 22.21 -5.19
CA LYS A 246 2.03 23.60 -4.72
C LYS A 246 0.71 24.21 -4.22
N ARG A 247 -0.42 23.86 -4.83
CA ARG A 247 -1.77 24.34 -4.46
C ARG A 247 -2.36 23.67 -3.22
N LYS A 248 -1.69 22.67 -2.64
CA LYS A 248 -1.99 22.19 -1.28
C LYS A 248 -1.17 22.96 -0.23
N PRO A 249 -1.52 24.22 0.10
CA PRO A 249 -1.30 24.74 1.44
C PRO A 249 -2.64 25.25 1.99
N ALA A 250 -3.43 24.36 2.57
CA ALA A 250 -4.50 24.66 3.53
C ALA A 250 -5.14 23.33 3.95
N ILE A 251 -4.57 22.69 4.97
CA ILE A 251 -5.43 21.87 5.82
C ILE A 251 -6.30 22.87 6.57
N ASP A 252 -7.60 22.77 6.26
CA ASP A 252 -8.73 23.28 7.01
C ASP A 252 -8.54 22.89 8.49
N VAL A 253 -7.93 23.77 9.29
CA VAL A 253 -8.01 23.70 10.76
C VAL A 253 -9.40 24.22 11.11
N LYS A 254 -10.41 23.37 10.88
CA LYS A 254 -11.65 23.48 11.64
C LYS A 254 -11.38 22.85 13.00
N GLU A 255 -11.30 23.75 13.97
CA GLU A 255 -11.41 23.53 15.41
C GLU A 255 -12.17 22.24 15.74
N HIS A 256 -11.45 21.27 16.28
CA HIS A 256 -12.01 20.37 17.29
C HIS A 256 -10.88 19.98 18.24
N ASP A 257 -10.41 20.95 19.02
CA ASP A 257 -9.72 20.70 20.28
C ASP A 257 -10.25 21.71 21.31
N LYS A 258 -11.45 21.42 21.82
CA LYS A 258 -11.77 21.80 23.20
C LYS A 258 -10.94 20.88 24.09
N PRO A 259 -10.14 21.38 25.04
CA PRO A 259 -9.49 20.50 25.98
C PRO A 259 -10.56 19.85 26.86
N GLU A 260 -10.79 18.55 26.68
CA GLU A 260 -11.48 17.72 27.67
C GLU A 260 -10.65 17.76 28.96
N GLU A 261 -11.11 18.56 29.91
CA GLU A 261 -10.63 18.54 31.29
C GLU A 261 -10.84 17.14 31.88
N ASN A 262 -9.74 16.43 32.07
CA ASN A 262 -9.69 15.16 32.77
C ASN A 262 -10.26 15.32 34.21
N PRO A 263 -11.37 14.65 34.58
CA PRO A 263 -12.07 14.88 35.85
C PRO A 263 -11.25 14.51 37.11
N LYS A 264 -10.07 13.89 36.96
CA LYS A 264 -9.15 13.59 38.06
C LYS A 264 -8.19 14.73 38.42
N VAL A 265 -8.02 15.75 37.57
CA VAL A 265 -7.13 16.90 37.84
C VAL A 265 -7.87 18.03 38.60
N LYS A 266 -9.20 18.10 38.51
CA LYS A 266 -10.02 19.07 39.25
C LYS A 266 -10.07 18.79 40.76
N LEU A 267 -10.00 17.53 41.20
CA LEU A 267 -9.95 17.20 42.64
C LEU A 267 -8.61 17.55 43.30
N PHE A 268 -7.50 17.47 42.57
CA PHE A 268 -6.18 17.84 43.11
C PHE A 268 -6.01 19.36 43.25
N LYS A 269 -6.49 20.15 42.27
CA LYS A 269 -6.41 21.62 42.33
C LYS A 269 -7.38 22.25 43.34
N LEU A 270 -8.55 21.64 43.60
CA LEU A 270 -9.48 22.09 44.64
C LEU A 270 -8.96 21.83 46.07
N ASN A 271 -8.16 20.78 46.27
CA ASN A 271 -7.57 20.47 47.58
C ASN A 271 -6.33 21.33 47.90
N GLU A 272 -5.49 21.68 46.91
CA GLU A 272 -4.37 22.61 47.14
C GLU A 272 -4.84 24.05 47.44
N ASP A 273 -5.93 24.50 46.79
CA ASP A 273 -6.51 25.84 47.05
C ASP A 273 -7.32 25.94 48.34
N ARG A 274 -7.83 24.81 48.89
CA ARG A 274 -8.36 24.76 50.26
C ARG A 274 -7.23 24.80 51.29
N ASN A 275 -6.12 24.10 51.03
CA ASN A 275 -5.01 24.03 51.98
C ASN A 275 -4.22 25.36 52.06
N ARG A 276 -4.09 26.11 50.94
CA ARG A 276 -3.50 27.46 50.95
C ARG A 276 -4.40 28.54 51.57
N ARG A 277 -5.73 28.36 51.54
CA ARG A 277 -6.69 29.26 52.22
C ARG A 277 -6.85 28.98 53.72
N GLY A 278 -6.64 27.73 54.15
CA GLY A 278 -6.60 27.36 55.58
C GLY A 278 -5.39 27.92 56.33
N VAL A 279 -4.20 27.89 55.71
CA VAL A 279 -2.95 28.37 56.34
C VAL A 279 -2.89 29.91 56.47
N LYS A 280 -3.60 30.66 55.61
CA LYS A 280 -3.70 32.13 55.72
C LYS A 280 -4.74 32.63 56.73
N ARG A 281 -5.73 31.81 57.13
CA ARG A 281 -6.71 32.17 58.19
C ARG A 281 -6.18 31.90 59.61
N ALA A 282 -5.28 30.94 59.80
CA ALA A 282 -4.67 30.67 61.11
C ALA A 282 -3.61 31.71 61.56
N LYS A 283 -3.11 32.57 60.67
CA LYS A 283 -2.16 33.65 61.01
C LYS A 283 -2.80 35.01 61.32
N LEU A 284 -4.12 35.13 61.25
CA LEU A 284 -4.87 36.38 61.52
C LEU A 284 -5.80 36.30 62.75
N SER A 285 -5.71 35.24 63.55
CA SER A 285 -6.56 35.00 64.74
C SER A 285 -5.78 34.89 66.07
N GLY A 286 -4.50 35.31 66.12
CA GLY A 286 -3.64 35.18 67.30
C GLY A 286 -3.03 36.50 67.77
N LYS A 287 -3.77 37.62 67.68
CA LYS A 287 -3.31 38.91 68.20
C LYS A 287 -4.47 39.81 68.65
N THR A 288 -5.18 39.39 69.69
CA THR A 288 -5.93 40.30 70.55
C THR A 288 -6.24 39.66 71.91
N ARG A 289 -5.64 40.25 72.95
CA ARG A 289 -5.83 40.07 74.40
C ARG A 289 -5.32 38.78 75.02
#